data_AF-A0A7C4WFX6-F1
#
_entry.id   AF-A0A7C4WFX6-F1
#
_cell.length_a   1.000
_cell.length_b   1.000
_cell.length_c   1.000
_cell.angle_alpha   90.00
_cell.angle_beta   90.00
_cell.angle_gamma   90.00
#
_symmetry.space_group_name_H-M   'P 1'
#
loop_
_entity.id
_entity.type
_entity.pdbx_description
1 polymer ?
#
loop_
_entity_poly.entity_id
_entity_poly.type
_entity_poly.pdbx_seq_one_letter_code
_entity_poly.pdbx_strand_id
1 'polypeptide(L)'
;MKGYAGIAFLVGLIPGLIGGLYLAWEIFPPPPGKSSPAELAAPYQELWIVLAAQADAVERDPVTLRRRLAALALPDLPERVAALAERGLLENWPSGIVQDLARAAQQLGARSPALVVILATPV
;
A
#
# COMPACT_ATOMS: atom_id res chain seq x y z
N MET A 1 38.45 -33.16 24.67
CA MET A 1 37.25 -33.68 23.96
C MET A 1 36.17 -32.64 23.65
N LYS A 2 36.18 -31.41 24.21
CA LYS A 2 35.11 -30.40 23.99
C LYS A 2 35.11 -29.72 22.60
N GLY A 3 36.26 -29.58 21.95
CA GLY A 3 36.37 -28.88 20.65
C GLY A 3 35.76 -29.62 19.45
N TYR A 4 35.83 -30.95 19.44
CA TYR A 4 35.32 -31.77 18.33
C TYR A 4 33.78 -31.80 18.26
N ALA A 5 33.10 -31.64 19.40
CA ALA A 5 31.64 -31.57 19.44
C ALA A 5 31.10 -30.31 18.76
N GLY A 6 31.76 -29.16 18.96
CA GLY A 6 31.38 -27.91 18.29
C GLY A 6 31.62 -27.96 16.78
N ILE A 7 32.73 -28.57 16.35
CA ILE A 7 33.02 -28.74 14.92
C ILE A 7 32.00 -29.70 14.28
N ALA A 8 31.69 -30.83 14.92
CA ALA A 8 30.70 -31.78 14.41
C ALA A 8 29.30 -31.12 14.28
N PHE A 9 28.93 -30.28 15.24
CA PHE A 9 27.68 -29.51 15.17
C PHE A 9 27.65 -28.55 13.98
N LEU A 10 28.73 -27.79 13.75
CA LEU A 10 28.83 -26.86 12.62
C LEU A 10 28.82 -27.58 11.28
N VAL A 11 29.47 -28.74 11.18
CA VAL A 11 29.49 -29.57 9.97
C VAL A 11 28.10 -30.15 9.66
N GLY A 12 27.24 -30.37 10.65
CA GLY A 12 25.84 -30.74 10.42
C GLY A 12 24.93 -29.54 10.12
N LEU A 13 25.10 -28.45 10.87
CA LEU A 13 24.22 -27.28 10.81
C LEU A 13 24.38 -26.52 9.51
N ILE A 14 25.62 -26.26 9.07
CA ILE A 14 25.87 -25.43 7.88
C ILE A 14 25.28 -26.07 6.62
N PRO A 15 25.55 -27.35 6.30
CA PRO A 15 24.96 -28.00 5.12
C PRO A 15 23.46 -28.18 5.26
N GLY A 16 22.95 -28.46 6.48
CA GLY A 16 21.51 -28.56 6.72
C GLY A 16 20.78 -27.25 6.48
N LEU A 17 21.36 -26.13 6.93
CA LEU A 17 20.79 -24.80 6.74
C LEU A 17 20.88 -24.36 5.28
N ILE A 18 22.03 -24.54 4.64
CA ILE A 18 22.23 -24.22 3.22
C ILE A 18 21.30 -25.06 2.35
N GLY A 19 21.25 -26.38 2.61
CA GLY A 19 20.40 -27.31 1.88
C GLY A 19 18.92 -27.01 2.09
N GLY A 20 18.49 -26.76 3.33
CA GLY A 20 17.12 -26.37 3.64
C GLY A 20 16.71 -25.06 2.96
N LEU A 21 17.59 -24.05 2.97
CA LEU A 21 17.34 -22.77 2.32
C LEU A 21 17.28 -22.94 0.78
N TYR A 22 18.22 -23.68 0.19
CA TYR A 22 18.24 -23.94 -1.24
C TYR A 22 16.97 -24.67 -1.71
N LEU A 23 16.54 -25.70 -0.96
CA LEU A 23 15.29 -26.41 -1.23
C LEU A 23 14.07 -25.50 -1.12
N ALA A 24 14.02 -24.65 -0.09
CA ALA A 24 12.90 -23.75 0.18
C ALA A 24 12.80 -22.56 -0.79
N TRP A 25 13.90 -22.17 -1.46
CA TRP A 25 13.91 -21.03 -2.38
C TRP A 25 13.93 -21.44 -3.85
N GLU A 26 14.74 -22.42 -4.23
CA GLU A 26 14.95 -22.78 -5.64
C GLU A 26 13.99 -23.87 -6.10
N ILE A 27 13.72 -24.87 -5.25
CA ILE A 27 12.92 -26.05 -5.62
C ILE A 27 11.46 -25.85 -5.24
N PHE A 28 11.19 -25.28 -4.08
CA PHE A 28 9.84 -24.96 -3.60
C PHE A 28 9.72 -23.50 -3.22
N PRO A 29 9.89 -22.56 -4.19
CA PRO A 29 9.73 -21.15 -3.90
C PRO A 29 8.37 -20.93 -3.24
N PRO A 30 8.30 -20.24 -2.09
CA PRO A 30 7.01 -19.88 -1.53
C PRO A 30 6.28 -19.08 -2.61
N PRO A 31 5.03 -19.43 -2.94
CA PRO A 31 4.29 -18.67 -3.93
C PRO A 31 4.30 -17.20 -3.47
N PRO A 32 4.54 -16.22 -4.37
CA PRO A 32 4.40 -14.83 -4.01
C PRO A 32 3.04 -14.72 -3.34
N GLY A 33 3.05 -14.35 -2.06
CA GLY A 33 1.82 -14.26 -1.29
C GLY A 33 0.84 -13.45 -2.11
N LYS A 34 -0.39 -13.94 -2.26
CA LYS A 34 -1.48 -13.16 -2.86
C LYS A 34 -1.87 -12.05 -1.89
N SER A 35 -0.90 -11.24 -1.48
CA SER A 35 -1.07 -10.11 -0.59
C SER A 35 -1.90 -9.09 -1.36
N SER A 36 -3.20 -9.15 -1.13
CA SER A 36 -4.10 -8.17 -1.71
C SER A 36 -3.90 -6.84 -0.98
N PRO A 37 -4.11 -5.70 -1.64
CA PRO A 37 -4.09 -4.40 -0.96
C PRO A 37 -5.05 -4.31 0.24
N ALA A 38 -6.07 -5.18 0.30
CA ALA A 38 -6.98 -5.29 1.45
C ALA A 38 -6.30 -5.86 2.71
N GLU A 39 -5.24 -6.67 2.56
CA GLU A 39 -4.50 -7.27 3.67
C GLU A 39 -3.43 -6.33 4.26
N LEU A 40 -3.18 -5.19 3.61
CA LEU A 40 -2.27 -4.17 4.12
C LEU A 40 -2.77 -3.64 5.47
N ALA A 41 -1.84 -3.36 6.39
CA ALA A 41 -2.21 -2.64 7.62
C ALA A 41 -2.74 -1.24 7.28
N ALA A 42 -3.64 -0.72 8.13
CA ALA A 42 -4.30 0.57 7.92
C ALA A 42 -3.40 1.73 7.39
N PRO A 43 -2.21 2.01 7.96
CA PRO A 43 -1.37 3.08 7.44
C PRO A 43 -0.87 2.85 6.01
N TYR A 44 -0.68 1.60 5.60
CA TYR A 44 -0.28 1.27 4.23
C TYR A 44 -1.45 1.29 3.24
N GLN A 45 -2.69 1.06 3.72
CA GLN A 45 -3.89 1.26 2.91
C GLN A 45 -4.07 2.75 2.58
N GLU A 46 -3.86 3.65 3.56
CA GLU A 46 -3.88 5.10 3.34
C GLU A 46 -2.81 5.53 2.34
N LEU A 47 -1.59 5.02 2.48
CA LEU A 47 -0.51 5.28 1.52
C LEU A 47 -0.86 4.79 0.11
N TRP A 48 -1.50 3.62 -0.01
CA TRP A 48 -1.95 3.10 -1.29
C TRP A 48 -2.99 4.01 -1.96
N ILE A 49 -3.92 4.58 -1.19
CA ILE A 49 -4.90 5.56 -1.68
C ILE A 49 -4.19 6.81 -2.22
N VAL A 50 -3.21 7.34 -1.50
CA VAL A 50 -2.41 8.49 -1.92
C VAL A 50 -1.67 8.23 -3.23
N LEU A 51 -1.04 7.05 -3.35
CA LEU A 51 -0.33 6.66 -4.57
C LEU A 51 -1.29 6.47 -5.74
N ALA A 52 -2.46 5.87 -5.50
CA ALA A 52 -3.47 5.69 -6.54
C ALA A 52 -4.00 7.04 -7.04
N ALA A 53 -4.26 8.00 -6.14
CA ALA A 53 -4.73 9.34 -6.50
C ALA A 53 -3.68 10.14 -7.30
N GLN A 54 -2.42 10.10 -6.90
CA GLN A 54 -1.35 10.77 -7.65
C GLN A 54 -1.12 10.13 -9.03
N ALA A 55 -1.23 8.81 -9.12
CA ALA A 55 -1.13 8.14 -10.41
C ALA A 55 -2.31 8.48 -11.33
N ASP A 56 -3.53 8.63 -10.80
CA ASP A 56 -4.67 9.14 -11.58
C ASP A 56 -4.43 10.58 -12.07
N ALA A 57 -3.79 11.44 -11.28
CA ALA A 57 -3.48 12.80 -11.71
C ALA A 57 -2.57 12.85 -12.95
N VAL A 58 -1.66 11.87 -13.07
CA VAL A 58 -0.74 11.72 -14.21
C VAL A 58 -1.39 10.99 -15.38
N GLU A 59 -2.02 9.84 -15.11
CA GLU A 59 -2.61 8.96 -16.13
C GLU A 59 -3.93 9.51 -16.69
N ARG A 60 -4.63 10.34 -15.90
CA ARG A 60 -5.97 10.90 -16.17
C ARG A 60 -7.00 9.83 -16.55
N ASP A 61 -6.89 8.66 -15.94
CA ASP A 61 -7.76 7.51 -16.18
C ASP A 61 -8.57 7.13 -14.92
N PRO A 62 -9.79 7.69 -14.78
CA PRO A 62 -10.64 7.43 -13.62
C PRO A 62 -11.11 5.98 -13.52
N VAL A 63 -11.06 5.21 -14.63
CA VAL A 63 -11.42 3.78 -14.63
C VAL A 63 -10.32 2.98 -13.94
N THR A 64 -9.07 3.31 -14.24
CA THR A 64 -7.90 2.69 -13.62
C THR A 64 -7.82 3.02 -12.13
N LEU A 65 -8.11 4.26 -11.72
CA LEU A 65 -8.22 4.65 -10.31
C LEU A 65 -9.23 3.78 -9.56
N ARG A 66 -10.46 3.66 -10.09
CA ARG A 66 -11.52 2.84 -9.48
C ARG A 66 -11.11 1.38 -9.36
N ARG A 67 -10.42 0.82 -10.36
CA ARG A 67 -9.93 -0.57 -10.32
C ARG A 67 -8.86 -0.76 -9.23
N ARG A 68 -7.92 0.18 -9.10
CA ARG A 68 -6.86 0.15 -8.07
C ARG A 68 -7.42 0.29 -6.67
N LEU A 69 -8.44 1.12 -6.50
CA LEU A 69 -9.09 1.32 -5.22
C LEU A 69 -10.05 0.19 -4.86
N ALA A 70 -10.72 -0.42 -5.84
CA ALA A 70 -11.53 -1.62 -5.62
C ALA A 70 -10.70 -2.80 -5.06
N ALA A 71 -9.40 -2.86 -5.36
CA ALA A 71 -8.49 -3.88 -4.83
C ALA A 71 -8.26 -3.78 -3.30
N LEU A 72 -8.59 -2.66 -2.66
CA LEU A 72 -8.58 -2.53 -1.19
C LEU A 72 -9.81 -3.17 -0.54
N ALA A 73 -10.90 -3.41 -1.29
CA ALA A 73 -12.16 -3.95 -0.79
C ALA A 73 -12.71 -3.28 0.50
N LEU A 74 -12.40 -1.99 0.69
CA LEU A 74 -12.83 -1.23 1.86
C LEU A 74 -14.28 -0.77 1.73
N PRO A 75 -15.08 -0.84 2.82
CA PRO A 75 -16.37 -0.17 2.87
C PRO A 75 -16.18 1.35 2.89
N ASP A 76 -17.13 2.07 2.29
CA ASP A 76 -17.21 3.55 2.28
C ASP A 76 -15.92 4.20 1.76
N LEU A 77 -15.36 3.60 0.70
CA LEU A 77 -14.12 4.04 0.08
C LEU A 77 -14.16 5.52 -0.34
N PRO A 78 -15.23 6.05 -0.98
CA PRO A 78 -15.32 7.47 -1.33
C PRO A 78 -15.18 8.39 -0.11
N GLU A 79 -15.85 8.06 1.00
CA GLU A 79 -15.83 8.82 2.24
C GLU A 79 -14.45 8.76 2.91
N ARG A 80 -13.78 7.60 2.87
CA ARG A 80 -12.41 7.44 3.39
C ARG A 80 -11.40 8.27 2.62
N VAL A 81 -11.49 8.32 1.29
CA VAL A 81 -10.59 9.17 0.48
C VAL A 81 -10.85 10.65 0.80
N ALA A 82 -12.12 11.05 0.97
CA ALA A 82 -12.46 12.41 1.37
C ALA A 82 -11.89 12.78 2.76
N ALA A 83 -12.08 11.91 3.75
CA ALA A 83 -11.52 12.10 5.09
C ALA A 83 -9.98 12.18 5.08
N LEU A 84 -9.31 11.41 4.21
CA LEU A 84 -7.87 11.47 4.05
C LEU A 84 -7.41 12.80 3.43
N ALA A 85 -8.15 13.33 2.46
CA ALA A 85 -7.88 14.66 1.90
C ALA A 85 -8.05 15.76 2.96
N GLU A 86 -9.11 15.69 3.77
CA GLU A 86 -9.36 16.62 4.88
C GLU A 86 -8.26 16.56 5.93
N ARG A 87 -7.84 15.34 6.30
CA ARG A 87 -6.73 15.13 7.24
C ARG A 87 -5.42 15.67 6.68
N GLY A 88 -5.12 15.42 5.39
CA GLY A 88 -3.95 15.97 4.74
C GLY A 88 -3.93 17.50 4.72
N LEU A 89 -5.10 18.14 4.56
CA LEU A 89 -5.23 19.59 4.67
C LEU A 89 -4.90 20.08 6.09
N LEU A 90 -5.45 19.42 7.13
CA LEU A 90 -5.20 19.76 8.54
C LEU A 90 -3.74 19.54 8.96
N GLU A 91 -3.10 18.51 8.41
CA GLU A 91 -1.69 18.19 8.66
C GLU A 91 -0.73 18.99 7.74
N ASN A 92 -1.25 19.94 6.95
CA ASN A 92 -0.47 20.79 6.06
C ASN A 92 0.38 20.01 5.04
N TRP A 93 -0.19 18.94 4.49
CA TRP A 93 0.42 18.18 3.41
C TRP A 93 0.56 19.04 2.13
N PRO A 94 1.44 18.66 1.18
CA PRO A 94 1.57 19.38 -0.08
C PRO A 94 0.22 19.54 -0.77
N SER A 95 -0.10 20.78 -1.16
CA SER A 95 -1.40 21.16 -1.73
C SER A 95 -1.77 20.35 -2.97
N GLY A 96 -0.79 19.97 -3.79
CA GLY A 96 -0.99 19.07 -4.94
C GLY A 96 -1.53 17.69 -4.54
N ILE A 97 -0.98 17.07 -3.49
CA ILE A 97 -1.43 15.76 -2.99
C ILE A 97 -2.86 15.86 -2.45
N VAL A 98 -3.15 16.92 -1.70
CA VAL A 98 -4.48 17.17 -1.13
C VAL A 98 -5.52 17.40 -2.24
N GLN A 99 -5.16 18.13 -3.30
CA GLN A 99 -6.04 18.31 -4.47
C GLN A 99 -6.26 17.02 -5.26
N ASP A 100 -5.23 16.22 -5.48
CA ASP A 100 -5.34 14.96 -6.21
C ASP A 100 -6.21 13.96 -5.44
N LEU A 101 -6.07 13.89 -4.12
CA LEU A 101 -6.96 13.11 -3.24
C LEU A 101 -8.40 13.63 -3.31
N ALA A 102 -8.61 14.94 -3.26
CA ALA A 102 -9.95 15.50 -3.33
C ALA A 102 -10.63 15.25 -4.68
N ARG A 103 -9.85 15.30 -5.78
CA ARG A 103 -10.32 14.95 -7.13
C ARG A 103 -10.66 13.47 -7.22
N ALA A 104 -9.81 12.59 -6.70
CA ALA A 104 -10.07 11.15 -6.63
C ALA A 104 -11.37 10.85 -5.85
N ALA A 105 -11.55 11.48 -4.68
CA ALA A 105 -12.78 11.34 -3.89
C ALA A 105 -14.03 11.80 -4.67
N GLN A 106 -13.95 12.94 -5.36
CA GLN A 106 -15.06 13.45 -6.18
C GLN A 106 -15.40 12.50 -7.34
N GLN A 107 -14.39 11.97 -8.03
CA GLN A 107 -14.58 11.00 -9.13
C GLN A 107 -15.19 9.67 -8.66
N LEU A 108 -14.95 9.28 -7.40
CA LEU A 108 -15.56 8.13 -6.76
C LEU A 108 -17.00 8.39 -6.30
N GLY A 109 -17.46 9.64 -6.36
CA GLY A 109 -18.81 10.04 -5.98
C GLY A 109 -18.95 10.50 -4.54
N ALA A 110 -17.85 10.73 -3.83
CA ALA A 110 -17.89 11.26 -2.46
C ALA A 110 -18.52 12.66 -2.46
N ARG A 111 -19.44 12.89 -1.52
CA ARG A 111 -20.09 14.19 -1.31
C ARG A 111 -19.70 14.74 0.05
N SER A 112 -18.49 15.29 0.16
CA SER A 112 -18.06 16.04 1.34
C SER A 112 -18.01 17.55 1.02
N PRO A 113 -18.55 18.43 1.90
CA PRO A 113 -18.40 19.88 1.77
C PRO A 113 -16.94 20.33 1.72
N ALA A 114 -16.04 19.63 2.42
CA ALA A 114 -14.63 20.00 2.46
C ALA A 114 -13.94 19.81 1.11
N LEU A 115 -14.37 18.84 0.30
CA LEU A 115 -13.86 18.64 -1.06
C LEU A 115 -14.09 19.87 -1.94
N VAL A 116 -15.24 20.54 -1.79
CA VAL A 116 -15.56 21.76 -2.54
C VAL A 116 -14.57 22.87 -2.19
N VAL A 117 -14.23 23.02 -0.91
CA VAL A 117 -13.27 24.02 -0.43
C VAL A 117 -11.86 23.70 -0.91
N ILE A 118 -11.44 22.44 -0.81
CA ILE A 118 -10.11 21.98 -1.24
C ILE A 118 -9.92 22.20 -2.75
N LEU A 119 -10.91 21.84 -3.56
CA LEU A 119 -10.85 21.99 -5.02
C LEU A 119 -11.00 23.46 -5.47
N ALA A 120 -11.62 24.31 -4.66
CA ALA A 120 -11.71 25.75 -4.94
C ALA A 120 -10.44 26.53 -4.56
N THR A 121 -9.57 25.94 -3.75
CA THR A 121 -8.32 26.57 -3.32
C THR A 121 -7.27 26.40 -4.44
N PRO A 122 -6.75 27.49 -5.02
CA PRO A 122 -5.72 27.40 -6.06
C PRO A 122 -4.39 26.87 -5.49
N VAL A 123 -3.71 26.02 -6.26
CA VAL A 123 -2.34 25.51 -6.00
C VAL A 123 -1.28 26.39 -6.61
#